data_AF-A0A5J4N362-F1
#
_entry.id   AF-A0A5J4N362-F1
#
_cell.length_a   1.000
_cell.length_b   1.000
_cell.length_c   1.000
_cell.angle_alpha   90.00
_cell.angle_beta   90.00
_cell.angle_gamma   90.00
#
_symmetry.space_group_name_H-M   'P 1'
#
loop_
_entity.id
_entity.type
_entity.pdbx_description
1 polymer ?
#
loop_
_entity_poly.entity_id
_entity_poly.type
_entity_poly.pdbx_seq_one_letter_code
_entity_poly.pdbx_strand_id
1 'polypeptide(L)'
;MESRRRLKSKPLRKEKTVDQLCDDLGIEDVELTYSTEDFENWTIQKLFDQYVRPLIIQKNPNATREDIQKVLDAKWKEFAIMNPYIPKGEEGWRRW
;
A
#
# COMPACT_ATOMS: atom_id res chain seq x y z
N MET A 1 33.42 -7.45 32.62
CA MET A 1 33.06 -7.01 31.27
C MET A 1 32.27 -8.14 30.64
N GLU A 2 30.99 -7.95 30.32
CA GLU A 2 30.42 -8.46 29.08
C GLU A 2 29.04 -7.81 28.91
N SER A 3 29.00 -6.79 28.06
CA SER A 3 27.80 -6.04 27.72
C SER A 3 26.81 -6.95 27.00
N ARG A 4 25.80 -7.44 27.71
CA ARG A 4 24.59 -7.99 27.10
C ARG A 4 23.84 -6.84 26.41
N ARG A 5 24.24 -6.54 25.17
CA ARG A 5 23.49 -5.65 24.28
C ARG A 5 22.13 -6.32 24.08
N ARG A 6 21.11 -5.87 24.82
CA ARG A 6 19.72 -6.17 24.47
C ARG A 6 19.51 -5.65 23.06
N LEU A 7 19.44 -6.55 22.08
CA LEU A 7 18.86 -6.22 20.79
C LEU A 7 17.45 -5.74 21.09
N LYS A 8 17.25 -4.43 21.05
CA LYS A 8 15.91 -3.84 21.08
C LYS A 8 15.22 -4.36 19.83
N SER A 9 14.46 -5.43 19.98
CA SER A 9 13.48 -5.86 19.00
C SER A 9 12.61 -4.65 18.71
N LYS A 10 12.82 -4.03 17.54
CA LYS A 10 11.92 -3.01 17.01
C LYS A 10 10.52 -3.62 17.14
N PRO A 11 9.55 -2.96 17.78
CA PRO A 11 8.21 -3.52 17.83
C PRO A 11 7.82 -3.80 16.38
N LEU A 12 7.38 -5.02 16.10
CA LEU A 12 6.67 -5.35 14.87
C LEU A 12 5.51 -4.35 14.83
N ARG A 13 5.73 -3.20 14.17
CA ARG A 13 4.66 -2.25 13.90
C ARG A 13 3.70 -3.09 13.09
N LYS A 14 2.55 -3.45 13.68
CA LYS A 14 1.43 -3.99 12.92
C LYS A 14 1.32 -3.07 11.71
N GLU A 15 1.53 -3.61 10.51
CA GLU A 15 1.37 -2.80 9.30
C GLU A 15 -0.04 -2.19 9.40
N LYS A 16 -0.10 -0.86 9.39
CA LYS A 16 -1.39 -0.16 9.48
C LYS A 16 -2.22 -0.61 8.29
N THR A 17 -3.49 -0.90 8.51
CA THR A 17 -4.40 -1.19 7.40
C THR A 17 -4.56 0.06 6.54
N VAL A 18 -5.00 -0.11 5.29
CA VAL A 18 -5.29 1.05 4.41
C VAL A 18 -6.28 2.00 5.08
N ASP A 19 -7.32 1.45 5.71
CA ASP A 19 -8.32 2.20 6.46
C ASP A 19 -7.71 3.09 7.56
N GLN A 20 -6.82 2.52 8.38
CA GLN A 20 -6.10 3.27 9.42
C GLN A 20 -5.18 4.36 8.85
N LEU A 21 -4.55 4.09 7.70
CA LEU A 21 -3.71 5.07 7.02
C LEU A 21 -4.55 6.22 6.46
N CYS A 22 -5.71 5.92 5.88
CA CYS A 22 -6.64 6.91 5.38
C CYS A 22 -7.16 7.82 6.51
N ASP A 23 -7.53 7.26 7.67
CA ASP A 23 -7.94 8.02 8.85
C ASP A 23 -6.83 8.96 9.35
N ASP A 24 -5.59 8.45 9.49
CA ASP A 24 -4.43 9.24 9.92
C ASP A 24 -4.11 10.42 8.97
N LEU A 25 -4.36 10.24 7.66
CA LEU A 25 -4.10 11.25 6.63
C LEU A 25 -5.30 12.17 6.36
N GLY A 26 -6.46 11.88 6.95
CA GLY A 26 -7.71 12.58 6.61
C GLY A 26 -8.14 12.37 5.16
N ILE A 27 -7.81 11.21 4.58
CA ILE A 27 -8.19 10.80 3.23
C ILE A 27 -9.42 9.90 3.32
N GLU A 28 -10.41 10.16 2.48
CA GLU A 28 -11.54 9.25 2.29
C GLU A 28 -11.09 8.04 1.46
N ASP A 29 -11.24 6.85 2.04
CA ASP A 29 -10.87 5.62 1.37
C ASP A 29 -11.74 5.34 0.13
N VAL A 30 -11.10 4.76 -0.89
CA VAL A 30 -11.79 4.23 -2.07
C VAL A 30 -11.90 2.72 -1.90
N GLU A 31 -13.10 2.25 -1.60
CA GLU A 31 -13.40 0.83 -1.60
C GLU A 31 -13.26 0.26 -3.03
N LEU A 32 -12.37 -0.70 -3.21
CA LEU A 32 -12.12 -1.38 -4.49
C LEU A 32 -12.59 -2.82 -4.38
N THR A 33 -13.45 -3.23 -5.31
CA THR A 33 -13.81 -4.64 -5.48
C THR A 33 -13.01 -5.20 -6.66
N TYR A 34 -12.12 -6.14 -6.39
CA TYR A 34 -11.25 -6.73 -7.41
C TYR A 34 -11.95 -7.90 -8.12
N SER A 35 -11.90 -7.89 -9.45
CA SER A 35 -12.32 -8.98 -10.32
C SER A 35 -11.13 -9.88 -10.71
N THR A 36 -11.41 -11.05 -11.31
CA THR A 36 -10.37 -11.92 -11.86
C THR A 36 -9.52 -11.21 -12.91
N GLU A 37 -10.15 -10.42 -13.77
CA GLU A 37 -9.48 -9.65 -14.83
C GLU A 37 -8.50 -8.63 -14.24
N ASP A 38 -8.83 -8.00 -13.10
CA ASP A 38 -7.93 -7.09 -12.41
C ASP A 38 -6.67 -7.81 -11.91
N PHE A 39 -6.82 -9.02 -11.35
CA PHE A 39 -5.69 -9.83 -10.90
C PHE A 39 -4.76 -10.22 -12.07
N GLU A 40 -5.32 -10.55 -13.23
CA GLU A 40 -4.55 -10.92 -14.42
C GLU A 40 -3.86 -9.72 -15.08
N ASN A 41 -4.49 -8.54 -15.07
CA ASN A 41 -3.97 -7.35 -15.74
C ASN A 41 -3.07 -6.49 -14.85
N TRP A 42 -3.35 -6.36 -13.54
CA TRP A 42 -2.58 -5.50 -12.64
C TRP A 42 -1.44 -6.26 -11.98
N THR A 43 -0.52 -6.81 -12.77
CA THR A 43 0.62 -7.61 -12.28
C THR A 43 1.83 -6.79 -11.82
N ILE A 44 1.81 -5.47 -12.06
CA ILE A 44 2.82 -4.51 -11.60
C ILE A 44 2.14 -3.23 -11.07
N GLN A 45 2.79 -2.55 -10.11
CA GLN A 45 2.21 -1.39 -9.43
C GLN A 45 1.81 -0.28 -10.40
N LYS A 46 2.58 -0.05 -11.47
CA LYS A 46 2.27 0.98 -12.47
C LYS A 46 0.91 0.78 -13.14
N LEU A 47 0.50 -0.47 -13.39
CA LEU A 47 -0.79 -0.77 -14.01
C LEU A 47 -1.94 -0.53 -13.04
N PHE A 48 -1.75 -0.91 -11.78
CA PHE A 48 -2.69 -0.60 -10.69
C PHE A 48 -2.85 0.91 -10.48
N ASP A 49 -1.73 1.63 -10.36
CA ASP A 49 -1.73 3.08 -10.13
C ASP A 49 -2.45 3.84 -11.24
N GLN A 50 -2.32 3.41 -12.50
CA GLN A 50 -3.00 4.04 -13.63
C GLN A 50 -4.52 4.05 -13.46
N TYR A 51 -5.09 3.01 -12.85
CA TYR A 51 -6.52 2.89 -12.62
C TYR A 51 -6.95 3.48 -11.27
N VAL A 52 -6.20 3.19 -10.20
CA VAL A 52 -6.63 3.50 -8.82
C VAL A 52 -6.34 4.95 -8.44
N ARG A 53 -5.22 5.53 -8.90
CA ARG A 53 -4.85 6.92 -8.58
C ARG A 53 -5.93 7.94 -8.92
N PRO A 54 -6.56 7.95 -10.11
CA PRO A 54 -7.62 8.91 -10.41
C PRO A 54 -8.83 8.76 -9.50
N LEU A 55 -9.16 7.55 -9.05
CA LEU A 55 -10.29 7.32 -8.12
C LEU A 55 -10.03 7.95 -6.75
N ILE A 56 -8.81 7.80 -6.22
CA ILE A 56 -8.43 8.40 -4.94
C ILE A 56 -8.42 9.93 -5.06
N ILE A 57 -7.85 10.49 -6.13
CA ILE A 57 -7.83 11.94 -6.36
C ILE A 57 -9.25 12.50 -6.51
N GLN A 58 -10.15 11.78 -7.18
CA GLN A 58 -11.54 12.21 -7.37
C GLN A 58 -12.28 12.32 -6.03
N LYS A 59 -12.09 11.37 -5.12
CA LYS A 59 -12.64 11.45 -3.76
C LYS A 59 -11.93 12.47 -2.89
N ASN A 60 -10.64 12.71 -3.12
CA ASN A 60 -9.78 13.51 -2.28
C ASN A 60 -9.10 14.65 -3.07
N PRO A 61 -9.87 15.59 -3.64
CA PRO A 61 -9.31 16.62 -4.52
C PRO A 61 -8.36 17.59 -3.80
N ASN A 62 -8.46 17.68 -2.47
CA ASN A 62 -7.62 18.54 -1.64
C ASN A 62 -6.42 17.81 -1.01
N ALA A 63 -6.33 16.48 -1.15
CA ALA A 63 -5.23 15.71 -0.58
C ALA A 63 -3.92 16.00 -1.31
N THR A 64 -2.81 15.93 -0.58
CA THR A 64 -1.49 16.16 -1.18
C THR A 64 -1.10 14.98 -2.06
N ARG A 65 -0.25 15.22 -3.06
CA ARG A 65 0.26 14.14 -3.92
C ARG A 65 1.02 13.07 -3.13
N GLU A 66 1.68 13.45 -2.05
CA GLU A 66 2.43 12.54 -1.19
C GLU A 66 1.47 11.61 -0.43
N ASP A 67 0.39 12.16 0.13
CA ASP A 67 -0.58 11.36 0.88
C ASP A 67 -1.37 10.41 -0.03
N ILE A 68 -1.72 10.86 -1.24
CA ILE A 68 -2.29 9.99 -2.28
C ILE A 68 -1.33 8.83 -2.61
N GLN A 69 -0.03 9.11 -2.71
CA GLN A 69 0.97 8.07 -3.00
C GLN A 69 1.07 7.05 -1.86
N LYS A 70 1.09 7.50 -0.61
CA LYS A 70 1.11 6.61 0.57
C LYS A 70 -0.09 5.65 0.55
N VAL A 71 -1.29 6.14 0.23
CA VAL A 71 -2.51 5.33 0.15
C VAL A 71 -2.45 4.34 -1.03
N LEU A 72 -1.97 4.78 -2.19
CA LEU A 72 -1.74 3.90 -3.35
C LEU A 72 -0.79 2.76 -3.01
N ASP A 73 0.35 3.07 -2.39
CA ASP A 73 1.35 2.06 -2.02
C ASP A 73 0.78 1.06 -1.00
N ALA A 74 -0.07 1.52 -0.08
CA ALA A 74 -0.73 0.66 0.90
C ALA A 74 -1.77 -0.28 0.23
N LYS A 75 -2.64 0.26 -0.63
CA LYS A 75 -3.63 -0.54 -1.38
C LYS A 75 -2.96 -1.54 -2.31
N TRP A 76 -1.90 -1.12 -2.99
CA TRP A 76 -1.12 -1.99 -3.86
C TRP A 76 -0.50 -3.15 -3.07
N LYS A 77 0.03 -2.92 -1.86
CA LYS A 77 0.54 -4.02 -1.02
C LYS A 77 -0.54 -5.04 -0.70
N GLU A 78 -1.73 -4.62 -0.28
CA GLU A 78 -2.83 -5.54 0.00
C GLU A 78 -3.24 -6.33 -1.25
N PHE A 79 -3.43 -5.63 -2.38
CA PHE A 79 -3.73 -6.26 -3.67
C PHE A 79 -2.65 -7.26 -4.09
N ALA A 80 -1.39 -6.85 -3.98
CA ALA A 80 -0.24 -7.64 -4.34
C ALA A 80 -0.01 -8.83 -3.41
N ILE A 81 -0.58 -8.89 -2.21
CA ILE A 81 -0.60 -10.09 -1.35
C ILE A 81 -1.70 -11.05 -1.83
N MET A 82 -2.85 -10.55 -2.25
CA MET A 82 -3.97 -11.35 -2.76
C MET A 82 -3.73 -11.91 -4.17
N ASN A 83 -2.96 -11.21 -5.00
CA ASN A 83 -2.77 -11.58 -6.40
C ASN A 83 -1.76 -12.74 -6.60
N PRO A 84 -2.16 -13.92 -7.09
CA PRO A 84 -1.25 -15.06 -7.31
C PRO A 84 -0.24 -14.84 -8.44
N TYR A 85 -0.49 -13.90 -9.36
CA TYR A 85 0.37 -13.60 -10.50
C TYR A 85 1.53 -12.66 -10.16
N ILE A 86 1.52 -12.07 -8.96
CA ILE A 86 2.59 -11.18 -8.49
C ILE A 86 3.58 -11.97 -7.65
N PRO A 87 4.88 -11.97 -7.99
CA PRO A 87 5.89 -12.70 -7.23
C PRO A 87 6.01 -12.13 -5.81
N LYS A 88 5.86 -13.01 -4.81
CA LYS A 88 6.03 -12.68 -3.39
C LYS A 88 7.51 -12.74 -3.02
N GLY A 89 8.31 -11.79 -3.50
CA GLY A 89 9.75 -11.84 -3.30
C GLY A 89 10.40 -10.48 -3.46
N GLU A 90 10.85 -9.94 -2.33
CA GLU A 90 11.89 -8.93 -2.15
C GLU A 90 11.74 -7.57 -2.84
N GLU A 91 11.41 -6.57 -2.00
CA GLU A 91 12.01 -5.24 -2.00
C GLU A 91 11.72 -4.28 -3.17
N GLY A 92 11.02 -4.71 -4.23
CA GLY A 92 10.56 -3.82 -5.30
C GLY A 92 9.59 -2.73 -4.83
N TRP A 93 8.85 -2.98 -3.74
CA TRP A 93 7.81 -2.07 -3.21
C TRP A 93 8.34 -0.92 -2.34
N ARG A 94 9.64 -0.90 -2.01
CA ARG A 94 10.22 0.02 -1.00
C ARG A 94 11.12 1.11 -1.59
N ARG A 95 11.26 1.18 -2.91
CA ARG A 95 12.25 2.05 -3.56
C ARG A 95 11.61 3.21 -4.32
N TRP A 96 10.72 3.95 -3.67
CA TRP A 96 10.34 5.32 -4.02
C TRP A 96 10.09 6.09 -2.74
#